data_AF-A0A1Z7M5P9-F1
#
_entry.id   AF-A0A1Z7M5P9-F1
#
_cell.length_a   1.000
_cell.length_b   1.000
_cell.length_c   1.000
_cell.angle_alpha   90.00
_cell.angle_beta   90.00
_cell.angle_gamma   90.00
#
_symmetry.space_group_name_H-M   'P 1'
#
loop_
_entity.id
_entity.type
_entity.pdbx_description
1 polymer ?
#
loop_
_entity_poly.entity_id
_entity_poly.type
_entity_poly.pdbx_seq_one_letter_code
_entity_poly.pdbx_strand_id
1 'polypeptide(L)'
;MAVHNQVRVVGYVKGEVTVLGEGVPGGERVLVSLRTMPREIDIYQEEKFQDIMVFYDGKDESLMARLKHLHAYDIVDIKGVFNVLTLNKHSACPYCGSTNVKYRASSTFVYPIHMMKLNALYTAYEHDNALPEQLLAKHYREVSNQAIICGTVVSEPDLKPYGKSVFCKYQLGINRKYYIASQDDVTADYIWVYTFGDQAEDDARHLIPGATILMDGFMRNRKVEVPTECAVCGREYLRPDVTTEFVPYSLEYLKGHMTDEDLAKQEAERRQEQYSSAKKQIFG
;
A
#
# COMPACT_ATOMS: atom_id res chain seq x y z
N MET A 1 17.81 3.12 -9.43
CA MET A 1 16.66 3.34 -8.53
C MET A 1 17.11 3.03 -7.12
N ALA A 2 16.63 3.80 -6.14
CA ALA A 2 16.97 3.57 -4.75
C ALA A 2 16.34 2.27 -4.22
N VAL A 3 16.97 1.67 -3.21
CA VAL A 3 16.67 0.31 -2.76
C VAL A 3 16.45 0.30 -1.26
N HIS A 4 15.20 0.49 -0.84
CA HIS A 4 14.77 0.08 0.48
C HIS A 4 13.29 -0.32 0.45
N ASN A 5 13.00 -1.52 0.93
CA ASN A 5 11.65 -2.05 1.09
C ASN A 5 11.72 -2.86 2.37
N GLN A 6 11.14 -2.34 3.45
CA GLN A 6 11.01 -3.05 4.71
C GLN A 6 9.62 -2.76 5.26
N VAL A 7 8.94 -3.82 5.67
CA VAL A 7 7.66 -3.73 6.37
C VAL A 7 7.79 -4.45 7.71
N ARG A 8 7.25 -3.84 8.75
CA ARG A 8 6.98 -4.48 10.02
C ARG A 8 5.49 -4.39 10.33
N VAL A 9 4.91 -5.52 10.68
CA VAL A 9 3.49 -5.62 11.03
C VAL A 9 3.36 -6.35 12.34
N VAL A 10 2.79 -5.69 13.34
CA VAL A 10 2.22 -6.36 14.50
C VAL A 10 0.71 -6.33 14.37
N GLY A 11 0.07 -7.48 14.47
CA GLY A 11 -1.37 -7.60 14.25
C GLY A 11 -1.91 -8.91 14.79
N TYR A 12 -3.22 -9.10 14.71
CA TYR A 12 -3.84 -10.40 15.00
C TYR A 12 -4.42 -11.04 13.73
N VAL A 13 -4.41 -12.36 13.68
CA VAL A 13 -4.93 -13.14 12.56
C VAL A 13 -6.44 -13.01 12.47
N LYS A 14 -6.91 -12.54 11.32
CA LYS A 14 -8.32 -12.35 11.02
C LYS A 14 -8.86 -13.58 10.28
N GLY A 15 -9.54 -14.46 11.01
CA GLY A 15 -10.15 -15.67 10.48
C GLY A 15 -9.17 -16.82 10.27
N GLU A 16 -9.54 -17.75 9.39
CA GLU A 16 -8.74 -18.95 9.11
C GLU A 16 -7.59 -18.67 8.16
N VAL A 17 -6.47 -19.36 8.38
CA VAL A 17 -5.33 -19.37 7.46
C VAL A 17 -5.70 -20.16 6.22
N THR A 18 -5.46 -19.58 5.04
CA THR A 18 -5.69 -20.28 3.77
C THR A 18 -4.39 -20.93 3.30
N VAL A 19 -4.40 -22.25 3.18
CA VAL A 19 -3.29 -23.03 2.61
C VAL A 19 -3.68 -23.53 1.23
N LEU A 20 -2.82 -23.29 0.24
CA LEU A 20 -2.99 -23.74 -1.14
C LEU A 20 -1.85 -24.67 -1.52
N GLY A 21 -2.13 -25.66 -2.38
CA GLY A 21 -1.12 -26.57 -2.90
C GLY A 21 -0.50 -27.50 -1.84
N GLU A 22 -1.22 -27.74 -0.74
CA GLU A 22 -0.74 -28.57 0.38
C GLU A 22 -0.32 -29.97 -0.09
N GLY A 23 0.84 -30.43 0.39
CA GLY A 23 1.40 -31.73 0.02
C GLY A 23 2.06 -31.80 -1.36
N VAL A 24 2.08 -30.69 -2.12
CA VAL A 24 2.82 -30.58 -3.39
C VAL A 24 4.19 -29.94 -3.13
N PRO A 25 5.31 -30.67 -3.30
CA PRO A 25 6.65 -30.12 -3.08
C PRO A 25 6.89 -28.86 -3.92
N GLY A 26 7.21 -27.75 -3.26
CA GLY A 26 7.41 -26.45 -3.91
C GLY A 26 6.13 -25.78 -4.45
N GLY A 27 4.96 -26.37 -4.21
CA GLY A 27 3.65 -25.82 -4.59
C GLY A 27 2.87 -25.19 -3.43
N GLU A 28 3.31 -25.39 -2.18
CA GLU A 28 2.62 -24.88 -1.00
C GLU A 28 2.68 -23.36 -0.90
N ARG A 29 1.52 -22.75 -0.60
CA ARG A 29 1.38 -21.31 -0.40
C ARG A 29 0.45 -21.04 0.77
N VAL A 30 0.76 -20.02 1.55
CA VAL A 30 -0.03 -19.61 2.71
C VAL A 30 -0.47 -18.16 2.56
N LEU A 31 -1.76 -17.92 2.79
CA LEU A 31 -2.34 -16.59 2.91
C LEU A 31 -2.88 -16.40 4.32
N VAL A 32 -2.47 -15.29 4.95
CA VAL A 32 -2.95 -14.88 6.28
C VAL A 32 -3.49 -13.47 6.18
N SER A 33 -4.74 -13.25 6.60
CA SER A 33 -5.27 -11.91 6.79
C SER A 33 -4.91 -11.45 8.20
N LEU A 34 -4.26 -10.29 8.32
CA LEU A 34 -3.94 -9.69 9.61
C LEU A 34 -4.71 -8.39 9.80
N ARG A 35 -5.29 -8.19 10.97
CA ARG A 35 -5.74 -6.87 11.43
C ARG A 35 -4.63 -6.19 12.20
N THR A 36 -4.32 -4.96 11.77
CA THR A 36 -3.28 -4.08 12.32
C THR A 36 -3.85 -2.67 12.48
N MET A 37 -3.06 -1.73 12.99
CA MET A 37 -3.42 -0.31 13.02
C MET A 37 -2.21 0.59 12.73
N PRO A 38 -2.42 1.74 12.08
CA PRO A 38 -1.41 2.78 11.98
C PRO A 38 -1.33 3.63 13.26
N ARG A 39 -0.30 4.47 13.33
CA ARG A 39 -0.26 5.61 14.25
C ARG A 39 -1.34 6.62 13.85
N GLU A 40 -1.71 7.46 14.79
CA GLU A 40 -2.65 8.55 14.54
C GLU A 40 -1.98 9.62 13.66
N ILE A 41 -2.71 10.13 12.67
CA ILE A 41 -2.28 11.23 11.80
C ILE A 41 -3.40 12.28 11.84
N ASP A 42 -3.07 13.49 12.29
CA ASP A 42 -4.05 14.54 12.65
C ASP A 42 -5.04 14.90 11.53
N ILE A 43 -4.57 14.92 10.29
CA ILE A 43 -5.37 15.35 9.11
C ILE A 43 -6.22 14.20 8.55
N TYR A 44 -5.97 12.97 9.00
CA TYR A 44 -6.52 11.75 8.43
C TYR A 44 -7.61 11.14 9.31
N GLN A 45 -8.87 11.18 8.86
CA GLN A 45 -10.05 10.78 9.65
C GLN A 45 -10.66 9.41 9.25
N GLU A 46 -9.90 8.48 8.68
CA GLU A 46 -10.47 7.19 8.21
C GLU A 46 -10.31 6.02 9.22
N GLU A 47 -10.50 4.78 8.74
CA GLU A 47 -10.57 3.56 9.54
C GLU A 47 -9.31 3.35 10.41
N LYS A 48 -9.54 3.24 11.73
CA LYS A 48 -8.48 3.04 12.74
C LYS A 48 -7.72 1.72 12.57
N PHE A 49 -8.36 0.71 11.98
CA PHE A 49 -7.78 -0.61 11.78
C PHE A 49 -7.64 -0.89 10.30
N GLN A 50 -6.59 -1.62 9.97
CA GLN A 50 -6.24 -1.97 8.60
C GLN A 50 -6.14 -3.48 8.51
N ASP A 51 -6.75 -4.03 7.46
CA ASP A 51 -6.64 -5.45 7.15
C ASP A 51 -5.60 -5.62 6.04
N ILE A 52 -4.50 -6.31 6.34
CA ILE A 52 -3.42 -6.54 5.39
C ILE A 52 -3.29 -8.03 5.08
N MET A 53 -2.82 -8.35 3.88
CA MET A 53 -2.61 -9.73 3.46
C MET A 53 -1.13 -10.09 3.54
N VAL A 54 -0.84 -11.18 4.24
CA VAL A 54 0.47 -11.84 4.22
C VAL A 54 0.39 -12.99 3.24
N PHE A 55 1.36 -13.07 2.33
CA PHE A 55 1.48 -14.15 1.35
C PHE A 55 2.88 -14.75 1.45
N TYR A 56 2.95 -16.07 1.55
CA TYR A 56 4.22 -16.80 1.61
C TYR A 56 4.17 -18.08 0.78
N ASP A 57 5.14 -18.23 -0.10
CA ASP A 57 5.38 -19.41 -0.95
C ASP A 57 6.87 -19.80 -0.96
N GLY A 58 7.60 -19.36 0.06
CA GLY A 58 9.03 -19.56 0.17
C GLY A 58 9.42 -20.97 0.60
N LYS A 59 10.73 -21.25 0.52
CA LYS A 59 11.31 -22.58 0.80
C LYS A 59 11.71 -22.80 2.26
N ASP A 60 11.66 -21.78 3.11
CA ASP A 60 11.89 -21.98 4.55
C ASP A 60 10.69 -22.74 5.15
N GLU A 61 10.90 -24.05 5.33
CA GLU A 61 9.92 -24.99 5.87
C GLU A 61 9.52 -24.63 7.32
N SER A 62 10.43 -24.05 8.10
CA SER A 62 10.14 -23.64 9.48
C SER A 62 9.19 -22.44 9.50
N LEU A 63 9.43 -21.45 8.63
CA LEU A 63 8.52 -20.32 8.48
C LEU A 63 7.17 -20.76 7.90
N MET A 64 7.17 -21.63 6.89
CA MET A 64 5.95 -22.21 6.30
C MET A 64 5.09 -22.90 7.36
N ALA A 65 5.68 -23.84 8.11
CA ALA A 65 4.98 -24.58 9.16
C ALA A 65 4.40 -23.64 10.22
N ARG A 66 5.18 -22.65 10.69
CA ARG A 66 4.70 -21.68 11.69
C ARG A 66 3.53 -20.84 11.17
N LEU A 67 3.53 -20.44 9.90
CA LEU A 67 2.42 -19.71 9.29
C LEU A 67 1.15 -20.58 9.16
N LYS A 68 1.30 -21.85 8.75
CA LYS A 68 0.18 -22.82 8.65
C LYS A 68 -0.49 -23.09 10.01
N HIS A 69 0.27 -23.03 11.11
CA HIS A 69 -0.24 -23.26 12.46
C HIS A 69 -0.84 -22.03 13.14
N LEU A 70 -0.94 -20.89 12.46
CA LEU A 70 -1.64 -19.73 13.01
C LEU A 70 -3.14 -19.97 13.02
N HIS A 71 -3.81 -19.49 14.07
CA HIS A 71 -5.25 -19.55 14.23
C HIS A 71 -5.83 -18.14 14.35
N ALA A 72 -7.14 -18.00 14.15
CA ALA A 72 -7.85 -16.75 14.36
C ALA A 72 -7.52 -16.17 15.75
N TYR A 73 -7.25 -14.87 15.79
CA TYR A 73 -6.87 -14.10 16.99
C TYR A 73 -5.49 -14.42 17.59
N ASP A 74 -4.64 -15.17 16.89
CA ASP A 74 -3.21 -15.20 17.21
C ASP A 74 -2.59 -13.83 16.93
N ILE A 75 -1.86 -13.28 17.91
CA ILE A 75 -1.09 -12.05 17.74
C ILE A 75 0.29 -12.41 17.20
N VAL A 76 0.71 -11.74 16.13
CA VAL A 76 1.99 -11.98 15.46
C VAL A 76 2.75 -10.67 15.22
N ASP A 77 4.08 -10.75 15.28
CA ASP A 77 5.02 -9.72 14.81
C ASP A 77 5.73 -10.28 13.57
N ILE A 78 5.53 -9.61 12.44
CA ILE A 78 6.10 -9.98 11.15
C ILE A 78 7.05 -8.88 10.70
N LYS A 79 8.26 -9.28 10.35
CA LYS A 79 9.18 -8.47 9.55
C LYS A 79 9.24 -9.05 8.15
N GLY A 80 9.09 -8.20 7.14
CA GLY A 80 9.04 -8.63 5.76
C GLY A 80 9.33 -7.51 4.78
N VAL A 81 8.92 -7.76 3.54
CA VAL A 81 8.87 -6.78 2.45
C VAL A 81 7.46 -6.75 1.90
N PHE A 82 7.02 -5.64 1.31
CA PHE A 82 5.81 -5.71 0.49
C PHE A 82 6.19 -6.18 -0.92
N ASN A 83 5.27 -6.83 -1.62
CA ASN A 83 5.39 -7.15 -3.03
C ASN A 83 4.06 -6.92 -3.74
N VAL A 84 4.13 -6.54 -5.01
CA VAL A 84 2.96 -6.32 -5.87
C VAL A 84 2.92 -7.44 -6.89
N LEU A 85 1.81 -8.17 -6.91
CA LEU A 85 1.56 -9.22 -7.89
C LEU A 85 0.46 -8.80 -8.85
N THR A 86 0.62 -9.24 -10.10
CA THR A 86 -0.40 -9.09 -11.13
C THR A 86 -1.26 -10.35 -11.16
N LEU A 87 -2.56 -10.21 -10.92
CA LEU A 87 -3.52 -11.29 -10.89
C LEU A 87 -4.80 -10.93 -11.65
N ASN A 88 -5.51 -11.96 -12.09
CA ASN A 88 -6.83 -11.82 -12.69
C ASN A 88 -7.88 -11.85 -11.58
N LYS A 89 -8.71 -10.81 -11.49
CA LYS A 89 -9.78 -10.71 -10.49
C LYS A 89 -11.12 -11.10 -11.11
N HIS A 90 -11.76 -12.10 -10.53
CA HIS A 90 -13.05 -12.62 -11.00
C HIS A 90 -14.21 -11.94 -10.26
N SER A 91 -15.33 -11.74 -10.97
CA SER A 91 -16.58 -11.26 -10.38
C SER A 91 -17.80 -11.86 -11.07
N ALA A 92 -18.82 -12.22 -10.30
CA ALA A 92 -20.09 -12.67 -10.85
C ALA A 92 -20.97 -11.46 -11.22
N CYS A 93 -21.53 -11.45 -12.44
CA CYS A 93 -22.50 -10.44 -12.83
C CYS A 93 -23.81 -10.63 -12.04
N PRO A 94 -24.32 -9.60 -11.34
CA PRO A 94 -25.53 -9.74 -10.53
C PRO A 94 -26.80 -9.94 -11.39
N TYR A 95 -26.76 -9.62 -12.68
CA TYR A 95 -27.93 -9.68 -13.56
C TYR A 95 -28.08 -10.98 -14.36
N CYS A 96 -26.97 -11.64 -14.69
CA CYS A 96 -26.99 -12.87 -15.50
C CYS A 96 -26.13 -14.00 -14.94
N GLY A 97 -25.46 -13.81 -13.80
CA GLY A 97 -24.66 -14.83 -13.12
C GLY A 97 -23.33 -15.19 -13.80
N SER A 98 -23.05 -14.66 -15.00
CA SER A 98 -21.80 -14.96 -15.72
C SER A 98 -20.57 -14.39 -14.99
N THR A 99 -19.47 -15.14 -15.01
CA THR A 99 -18.20 -14.68 -14.45
C THR A 99 -17.50 -13.73 -15.42
N ASN A 100 -17.14 -12.55 -14.92
CA ASN A 100 -16.29 -11.58 -15.59
C ASN A 100 -14.88 -11.61 -14.99
N VAL A 101 -13.88 -11.23 -15.79
CA VAL A 101 -12.48 -11.24 -15.38
C VAL A 101 -11.87 -9.87 -15.66
N LYS A 102 -11.39 -9.20 -14.61
CA LYS A 102 -10.47 -8.07 -14.75
C LYS A 102 -9.07 -8.62 -14.86
N TYR A 103 -8.53 -8.59 -16.07
CA TYR A 103 -7.17 -9.00 -16.34
C TYR A 103 -6.16 -8.01 -15.77
N ARG A 104 -5.01 -8.52 -15.34
CA ARG A 104 -3.85 -7.73 -14.89
C ARG A 104 -4.16 -6.74 -13.77
N ALA A 105 -4.99 -7.13 -12.81
CA ALA A 105 -5.19 -6.33 -11.61
C ALA A 105 -4.00 -6.50 -10.67
N SER A 106 -3.56 -5.41 -10.03
CA SER A 106 -2.53 -5.47 -9.02
C SER A 106 -3.10 -5.91 -7.67
N SER A 107 -2.33 -6.65 -6.88
CA SER A 107 -2.59 -6.84 -5.45
C SER A 107 -1.28 -6.85 -4.68
N THR A 108 -1.29 -6.16 -3.55
CA THR A 108 -0.12 -5.99 -2.70
C THR A 108 -0.20 -6.93 -1.51
N PHE A 109 0.90 -7.57 -1.19
CA PHE A 109 1.03 -8.49 -0.06
C PHE A 109 2.25 -8.11 0.77
N VAL A 110 2.25 -8.53 2.03
CA VAL A 110 3.46 -8.63 2.84
C VAL A 110 4.05 -10.03 2.64
N TYR A 111 5.28 -10.07 2.15
CA TYR A 111 6.09 -11.28 2.12
C TYR A 111 6.92 -11.38 3.41
N PRO A 112 6.63 -12.34 4.30
CA PRO A 112 7.33 -12.44 5.57
C PRO A 112 8.76 -12.95 5.35
N ILE A 113 9.72 -12.29 5.98
CA ILE A 113 11.11 -12.79 6.14
C ILE A 113 11.26 -13.43 7.52
N HIS A 114 10.53 -12.91 8.50
CA HIS A 114 10.48 -13.43 9.86
C HIS A 114 9.08 -13.22 10.44
N MET A 115 8.63 -14.18 11.24
CA MET A 115 7.38 -14.09 11.99
C MET A 115 7.60 -14.60 13.41
N MET A 116 7.00 -13.95 14.41
CA MET A 116 6.94 -14.42 15.79
C MET A 116 5.51 -14.34 16.30
N LYS A 117 4.98 -15.45 16.82
CA LYS A 117 3.72 -15.44 17.56
C LYS A 117 3.98 -14.85 18.94
N LEU A 118 3.29 -13.76 19.26
CA LEU A 118 3.42 -13.04 20.54
C LEU A 118 2.45 -13.58 21.58
N ASN A 119 1.22 -13.87 21.18
CA ASN A 119 0.15 -14.32 22.06
C ASN A 119 -0.99 -14.99 21.27
N ALA A 120 -1.99 -15.53 21.96
CA ALA A 120 -3.24 -16.01 21.39
C ALA A 120 -4.42 -15.42 22.17
N LEU A 121 -5.39 -14.82 21.48
CA LEU A 121 -6.52 -14.13 22.11
C LEU A 121 -7.87 -14.84 21.91
N TYR A 122 -7.90 -16.07 21.43
CA TYR A 122 -9.15 -16.76 21.10
C TYR A 122 -10.14 -16.79 22.27
N THR A 123 -9.72 -17.29 23.43
CA THR A 123 -10.57 -17.35 24.65
C THR A 123 -10.95 -15.97 25.16
N ALA A 124 -10.05 -15.00 25.03
CA ALA A 124 -10.30 -13.64 25.48
C ALA A 124 -11.31 -12.91 24.57
N TYR A 125 -11.27 -13.20 23.26
CA TYR A 125 -12.23 -12.71 22.27
C TYR A 125 -13.64 -13.27 22.52
N GLU A 126 -13.79 -14.55 22.88
CA GLU A 126 -15.10 -15.15 23.23
C GLU A 126 -15.82 -14.40 24.37
N HIS A 127 -15.05 -13.79 25.28
CA HIS A 127 -15.59 -13.00 26.40
C HIS A 127 -15.80 -11.52 26.06
N ASP A 128 -14.92 -10.94 25.24
CA ASP A 128 -15.02 -9.56 24.76
C ASP A 128 -14.46 -9.41 23.34
N ASN A 129 -15.36 -9.29 22.37
CA ASN A 129 -15.01 -9.16 20.95
C ASN A 129 -14.16 -7.91 20.63
N ALA A 130 -14.19 -6.87 21.48
CA ALA A 130 -13.40 -5.65 21.27
C ALA A 130 -11.96 -5.76 21.79
N LEU A 131 -11.65 -6.79 22.59
CA LEU A 131 -10.39 -6.91 23.29
C LEU A 131 -9.16 -6.96 22.36
N PRO A 132 -9.15 -7.71 21.23
CA PRO A 132 -7.98 -7.72 20.34
C PRO A 132 -7.62 -6.35 19.79
N GLU A 133 -8.63 -5.58 19.38
CA GLU A 133 -8.47 -4.22 18.87
C GLU A 133 -8.01 -3.24 19.97
N GLN A 134 -8.56 -3.35 21.18
CA GLN A 134 -8.09 -2.57 22.33
C GLN A 134 -6.62 -2.88 22.68
N LEU A 135 -6.22 -4.16 22.59
CA LEU A 135 -4.85 -4.57 22.86
C LEU A 135 -3.88 -3.96 21.83
N LEU A 136 -4.22 -4.02 20.53
CA LEU A 136 -3.46 -3.33 19.48
C LEU A 136 -3.34 -1.84 19.79
N ALA A 137 -4.46 -1.17 20.09
CA ALA A 137 -4.52 0.26 20.36
C ALA A 137 -3.73 0.70 21.59
N LYS A 138 -3.62 -0.17 22.60
CA LYS A 138 -2.94 0.10 23.86
C LYS A 138 -1.45 -0.21 23.83
N HIS A 139 -1.05 -1.30 23.16
CA HIS A 139 0.31 -1.84 23.26
C HIS A 139 1.13 -1.74 21.98
N TYR A 140 0.49 -1.64 20.82
CA TYR A 140 1.18 -1.78 19.54
C TYR A 140 0.96 -0.63 18.56
N ARG A 141 0.14 0.38 18.90
CA ARG A 141 -0.15 1.54 18.03
C ARG A 141 1.07 2.11 17.31
N GLU A 142 2.20 2.26 18.02
CA GLU A 142 3.42 2.86 17.49
C GLU A 142 4.19 1.99 16.48
N VAL A 143 3.96 0.68 16.47
CA VAL A 143 4.79 -0.31 15.75
C VAL A 143 3.98 -1.32 14.93
N SER A 144 2.64 -1.22 14.97
CA SER A 144 1.72 -2.23 14.44
C SER A 144 1.70 -2.25 12.91
N ASN A 145 1.89 -1.11 12.25
CA ASN A 145 1.95 -1.01 10.80
C ASN A 145 3.00 0.03 10.38
N GLN A 146 4.16 -0.46 9.98
CA GLN A 146 5.27 0.39 9.53
C GLN A 146 5.85 -0.12 8.23
N ALA A 147 5.99 0.77 7.26
CA ALA A 147 6.65 0.56 5.98
C ALA A 147 7.72 1.63 5.79
N ILE A 148 8.98 1.20 5.77
CA ILE A 148 10.13 2.06 5.47
C ILE A 148 10.55 1.76 4.04
N ILE A 149 10.44 2.76 3.17
CA ILE A 149 10.53 2.59 1.73
C ILE A 149 11.42 3.66 1.14
N CYS A 150 12.36 3.26 0.29
CA CYS A 150 13.12 4.17 -0.53
C CYS A 150 12.86 3.83 -1.99
N GLY A 151 12.26 4.77 -2.71
CA GLY A 151 11.76 4.57 -4.06
C GLY A 151 11.94 5.79 -4.94
N THR A 152 11.71 5.61 -6.23
CA THR A 152 11.77 6.67 -7.24
C THR A 152 10.35 7.01 -7.69
N VAL A 153 10.00 8.29 -7.73
CA VAL A 153 8.72 8.78 -8.27
C VAL A 153 8.68 8.48 -9.77
N VAL A 154 7.62 7.80 -10.23
CA VAL A 154 7.47 7.37 -11.64
C VAL A 154 6.21 7.92 -12.31
N SER A 155 5.42 8.70 -11.59
CA SER A 155 4.27 9.43 -12.13
C SER A 155 4.35 10.89 -11.72
N GLU A 156 3.68 11.77 -12.47
CA GLU A 156 3.43 13.13 -12.02
C GLU A 156 2.60 13.11 -10.72
N PRO A 157 2.94 13.94 -9.72
CA PRO A 157 2.09 14.13 -8.54
C PRO A 157 0.73 14.73 -8.90
N ASP A 158 -0.34 14.15 -8.36
CA ASP A 158 -1.73 14.54 -8.63
C ASP A 158 -2.37 15.08 -7.33
N LEU A 159 -2.36 16.41 -7.18
CA LEU A 159 -2.96 17.13 -6.05
C LEU A 159 -4.47 17.29 -6.22
N LYS A 160 -5.23 16.89 -5.22
CA LYS A 160 -6.69 16.88 -5.25
C LYS A 160 -7.31 17.34 -3.93
N PRO A 161 -8.53 17.91 -3.97
CA PRO A 161 -9.27 18.24 -2.75
C PRO A 161 -9.58 17.00 -1.90
N TYR A 162 -9.47 17.13 -0.57
CA TYR A 162 -9.86 16.14 0.44
C TYR A 162 -10.65 16.81 1.57
N GLY A 163 -11.99 16.83 1.48
CA GLY A 163 -12.82 17.53 2.46
C GLY A 163 -12.48 19.02 2.53
N LYS A 164 -11.93 19.49 3.66
CA LYS A 164 -11.44 20.86 3.86
C LYS A 164 -9.92 21.02 3.66
N SER A 165 -9.25 19.94 3.24
CA SER A 165 -7.81 19.89 3.00
C SER A 165 -7.56 19.39 1.57
N VAL A 166 -6.33 18.97 1.29
CA VAL A 166 -5.89 18.38 0.03
C VAL A 166 -5.16 17.06 0.28
N PHE A 167 -5.14 16.22 -0.74
CA PHE A 167 -4.27 15.05 -0.80
C PHE A 167 -3.49 15.06 -2.11
N CYS A 168 -2.28 14.52 -2.09
CA CYS A 168 -1.48 14.31 -3.29
C CYS A 168 -1.24 12.81 -3.45
N LYS A 169 -1.35 12.31 -4.68
CA LYS A 169 -1.02 10.92 -4.99
C LYS A 169 -0.01 10.81 -6.11
N TYR A 170 0.87 9.84 -5.98
CA TYR A 170 1.88 9.52 -6.99
C TYR A 170 2.31 8.06 -6.85
N GLN A 171 2.90 7.53 -7.92
CA GLN A 171 3.42 6.18 -7.94
C GLN A 171 4.93 6.17 -7.65
N LEU A 172 5.36 5.25 -6.80
CA LEU A 172 6.77 4.95 -6.57
C LEU A 172 7.14 3.63 -7.24
N GLY A 173 8.23 3.64 -8.00
CA GLY A 173 8.95 2.46 -8.46
C GLY A 173 10.05 2.06 -7.47
N ILE A 174 10.03 0.82 -7.02
CA ILE A 174 10.92 0.30 -5.97
C ILE A 174 11.52 -1.01 -6.44
N ASN A 175 12.85 -1.08 -6.50
CA ASN A 175 13.54 -2.31 -6.87
C ASN A 175 13.43 -3.35 -5.75
N ARG A 176 13.17 -4.60 -6.13
CA ARG A 176 13.10 -5.71 -5.18
C ARG A 176 14.48 -6.01 -4.63
N LYS A 177 14.63 -5.88 -3.31
CA LYS A 177 15.84 -6.28 -2.57
C LYS A 177 15.80 -7.77 -2.23
N TYR A 178 14.62 -8.30 -1.93
CA TYR A 178 14.44 -9.69 -1.54
C TYR A 178 14.03 -10.50 -2.78
N TYR A 179 14.81 -11.54 -3.08
CA TYR A 179 14.52 -12.44 -4.19
C TYR A 179 13.45 -13.45 -3.77
N ILE A 180 12.33 -13.48 -4.51
CA ILE A 180 11.26 -14.46 -4.32
C ILE A 180 11.31 -15.40 -5.52
N ALA A 181 11.66 -16.67 -5.29
CA ALA A 181 11.98 -17.61 -6.36
C ALA A 181 10.83 -17.87 -7.34
N SER A 182 9.58 -17.73 -6.88
CA SER A 182 8.37 -17.88 -7.70
C SER A 182 8.02 -16.66 -8.55
N GLN A 183 8.83 -15.59 -8.46
CA GLN A 183 8.58 -14.28 -9.07
C GLN A 183 9.89 -13.75 -9.69
N ASP A 184 10.64 -14.62 -10.37
CA ASP A 184 11.96 -14.34 -10.92
C ASP A 184 11.96 -13.31 -12.06
N ASP A 185 10.82 -13.15 -12.73
CA ASP A 185 10.58 -12.16 -13.78
C ASP A 185 10.25 -10.76 -13.24
N VAL A 186 9.91 -10.63 -11.96
CA VAL A 186 9.55 -9.35 -11.35
C VAL A 186 10.73 -8.77 -10.58
N THR A 187 11.25 -7.65 -11.08
CA THR A 187 12.45 -6.99 -10.53
C THR A 187 12.14 -5.70 -9.77
N ALA A 188 10.95 -5.13 -9.95
CA ALA A 188 10.51 -3.92 -9.29
C ALA A 188 9.01 -3.96 -8.98
N ASP A 189 8.62 -3.31 -7.89
CA ASP A 189 7.24 -3.11 -7.48
C ASP A 189 6.84 -1.64 -7.65
N TYR A 190 5.56 -1.42 -7.96
CA TYR A 190 5.00 -0.10 -8.17
C TYR A 190 3.81 0.12 -7.23
N ILE A 191 3.95 1.08 -6.31
CA ILE A 191 2.95 1.36 -5.28
C ILE A 191 2.41 2.77 -5.40
N TRP A 192 1.19 2.98 -4.93
CA TRP A 192 0.62 4.31 -4.79
C TRP A 192 0.87 4.86 -3.40
N VAL A 193 1.45 6.05 -3.35
CA VAL A 193 1.63 6.85 -2.14
C VAL A 193 0.59 7.96 -2.12
N TYR A 194 0.03 8.21 -0.94
CA TYR A 194 -0.95 9.26 -0.67
C TYR A 194 -0.46 10.11 0.50
N THR A 195 -0.27 11.40 0.27
CA THR A 195 0.06 12.40 1.29
C THR A 195 -1.09 13.37 1.47
N PHE A 196 -1.16 14.03 2.63
CA PHE A 196 -2.29 14.87 3.04
C PHE A 196 -1.80 16.21 3.61
N GLY A 197 -2.64 17.24 3.50
CA GLY A 197 -2.36 18.57 4.06
C GLY A 197 -1.09 19.20 3.48
N ASP A 198 -0.29 19.83 4.33
CA ASP A 198 0.93 20.54 3.93
C ASP A 198 1.90 19.64 3.17
N GLN A 199 2.07 18.37 3.60
CA GLN A 199 2.91 17.41 2.88
C GLN A 199 2.40 17.13 1.45
N ALA A 200 1.08 17.16 1.23
CA ALA A 200 0.52 17.00 -0.11
C ALA A 200 0.84 18.19 -1.01
N GLU A 201 0.76 19.41 -0.47
CA GLU A 201 1.12 20.63 -1.19
C GLU A 201 2.61 20.66 -1.49
N ASP A 202 3.45 20.27 -0.53
CA ASP A 202 4.89 20.13 -0.72
C ASP A 202 5.22 19.08 -1.77
N ASP A 203 4.62 17.89 -1.70
CA ASP A 203 4.86 16.84 -2.69
C ASP A 203 4.45 17.28 -4.10
N ALA A 204 3.34 18.00 -4.24
CA ALA A 204 2.89 18.52 -5.53
C ALA A 204 3.82 19.59 -6.12
N ARG A 205 4.55 20.33 -5.29
CA ARG A 205 5.51 21.35 -5.72
C ARG A 205 6.89 20.78 -5.98
N HIS A 206 7.35 19.88 -5.11
CA HIS A 206 8.75 19.44 -5.09
C HIS A 206 8.99 18.14 -5.86
N LEU A 207 8.00 17.24 -5.94
CA LEU A 207 8.20 15.95 -6.61
C LEU A 207 8.00 16.06 -8.12
N ILE A 208 8.89 15.39 -8.86
CA ILE A 208 8.82 15.19 -10.30
C ILE A 208 9.21 13.73 -10.61
N PRO A 209 8.78 13.15 -11.74
CA PRO A 209 9.27 11.83 -12.15
C PRO A 209 10.80 11.77 -12.16
N GLY A 210 11.36 10.73 -11.54
CA GLY A 210 12.80 10.57 -11.33
C GLY A 210 13.31 11.02 -9.97
N ALA A 211 12.53 11.81 -9.22
CA ALA A 211 12.85 12.16 -7.84
C ALA A 211 12.89 10.89 -6.97
N THR A 212 13.80 10.86 -5.99
CA THR A 212 13.95 9.75 -5.04
C THR A 212 13.58 10.23 -3.66
N ILE A 213 12.77 9.44 -2.95
CA ILE A 213 12.31 9.75 -1.59
C ILE A 213 12.59 8.59 -0.64
N LEU A 214 12.73 8.91 0.65
CA LEU A 214 12.62 7.97 1.76
C LEU A 214 11.31 8.24 2.49
N MET A 215 10.52 7.20 2.68
CA MET A 215 9.21 7.25 3.32
C MET A 215 9.23 6.34 4.55
N ASP A 216 8.80 6.86 5.70
CA ASP A 216 8.35 6.05 6.84
C ASP A 216 6.85 6.24 6.97
N GLY A 217 6.09 5.16 6.81
CA GLY A 217 4.64 5.22 6.72
C GLY A 217 3.98 3.90 7.06
N PHE A 218 2.76 3.72 6.58
CA PHE A 218 1.99 2.49 6.76
C PHE A 218 1.28 2.09 5.49
N MET A 219 0.91 0.81 5.42
CA MET A 219 0.13 0.26 4.31
C MET A 219 -1.34 0.16 4.70
N ARG A 220 -2.24 0.57 3.83
CA ARG A 220 -3.69 0.44 4.02
C ARG A 220 -4.36 -0.22 2.83
N ASN A 221 -5.48 -0.88 3.10
CA ASN A 221 -6.31 -1.48 2.07
C ASN A 221 -7.68 -0.84 2.11
N ARG A 222 -8.02 -0.10 1.05
CA ARG A 222 -9.31 0.58 0.93
C ARG A 222 -10.22 -0.22 0.03
N LYS A 223 -11.45 -0.46 0.50
CA LYS A 223 -12.52 -1.04 -0.32
C LYS A 223 -12.99 0.01 -1.32
N VAL A 224 -13.13 -0.40 -2.57
CA VAL A 224 -13.59 0.47 -3.65
C VAL A 224 -14.61 -0.28 -4.50
N GLU A 225 -15.53 0.46 -5.08
CA GLU A 225 -16.47 -0.06 -6.07
C GLU A 225 -15.99 0.36 -7.46
N VAL A 226 -15.73 -0.63 -8.31
CA VAL A 226 -15.22 -0.41 -9.66
C VAL A 226 -16.36 -0.60 -10.65
N PRO A 227 -16.78 0.44 -11.39
CA PRO A 227 -17.71 0.29 -12.50
C PRO A 227 -17.16 -0.74 -13.49
N THR A 228 -17.97 -1.76 -13.78
CA THR A 228 -17.59 -2.89 -14.62
C THR A 228 -18.74 -3.21 -15.57
N GLU A 229 -18.46 -3.29 -16.86
CA GLU A 229 -19.42 -3.76 -17.86
C GLU A 229 -19.35 -5.30 -17.98
N CYS A 230 -20.50 -5.98 -17.96
CA CYS A 230 -20.55 -7.42 -18.16
C CYS A 230 -20.31 -7.78 -19.63
N ALA A 231 -19.28 -8.58 -19.91
CA ALA A 231 -18.94 -9.00 -21.28
C ALA A 231 -20.01 -9.86 -21.97
N VAL A 232 -20.97 -10.41 -21.22
CA VAL A 232 -22.03 -11.29 -21.75
C VAL A 232 -23.34 -10.54 -21.99
N CYS A 233 -23.79 -9.73 -21.04
CA CYS A 233 -25.10 -9.07 -21.13
C CYS A 233 -25.02 -7.55 -21.33
N GLY A 234 -23.82 -6.96 -21.40
CA GLY A 234 -23.58 -5.53 -21.63
C GLY A 234 -24.03 -4.61 -20.49
N ARG A 235 -24.54 -5.15 -19.38
CA ARG A 235 -24.98 -4.34 -18.24
C ARG A 235 -23.81 -3.96 -17.36
N GLU A 236 -23.80 -2.71 -16.94
CA GLU A 236 -22.87 -2.19 -15.94
C GLU A 236 -23.28 -2.58 -14.52
N TYR A 237 -22.29 -2.92 -13.70
CA TYR A 237 -22.44 -3.15 -12.28
C TYR A 237 -21.23 -2.65 -11.51
N LEU A 238 -21.45 -2.35 -10.23
CA LEU A 238 -20.39 -1.99 -9.30
C LEU A 238 -19.78 -3.26 -8.73
N ARG A 239 -18.50 -3.48 -9.02
CA ARG A 239 -17.76 -4.64 -8.54
C ARG A 239 -16.92 -4.24 -7.32
N PRO A 240 -17.10 -4.90 -6.16
CA PRO A 240 -16.22 -4.71 -5.01
C PRO A 240 -14.78 -5.06 -5.37
N ASP A 241 -13.84 -4.18 -5.02
CA ASP A 241 -12.40 -4.38 -5.16
C ASP A 241 -11.69 -3.78 -3.95
N VAL A 242 -10.41 -4.09 -3.82
CA VAL A 242 -9.53 -3.53 -2.80
C VAL A 242 -8.34 -2.89 -3.49
N THR A 243 -8.05 -1.65 -3.12
CA THR A 243 -6.83 -0.94 -3.51
C THR A 243 -5.91 -0.79 -2.31
N THR A 244 -4.61 -1.02 -2.53
CA THR A 244 -3.60 -0.80 -1.50
C THR A 244 -2.97 0.57 -1.71
N GLU A 245 -2.85 1.31 -0.63
CA GLU A 245 -2.31 2.67 -0.60
C GLU A 245 -1.26 2.74 0.52
N PHE A 246 -0.20 3.51 0.30
CA PHE A 246 0.82 3.77 1.31
C PHE A 246 0.71 5.22 1.76
N VAL A 247 0.71 5.43 3.07
CA VAL A 247 0.54 6.77 3.67
C VAL A 247 1.73 7.03 4.59
N PRO A 248 2.51 8.10 4.36
CA PRO A 248 3.64 8.43 5.21
C PRO A 248 3.18 8.97 6.57
N TYR A 249 3.96 8.64 7.60
CA TYR A 249 4.12 9.45 8.80
C TYR A 249 5.12 10.57 8.57
N SER A 250 6.18 10.30 7.79
CA SER A 250 7.18 11.27 7.39
C SER A 250 7.78 10.91 6.03
N LEU A 251 8.31 11.92 5.35
CA LEU A 251 8.90 11.78 4.02
C LEU A 251 10.13 12.69 3.91
N GLU A 252 11.21 12.14 3.36
CA GLU A 252 12.44 12.87 3.08
C GLU A 252 12.73 12.87 1.57
N TYR A 253 12.91 14.05 1.00
CA TYR A 253 13.34 14.19 -0.39
C TYR A 253 14.85 13.94 -0.49
N LEU A 254 15.26 12.85 -1.15
CA LEU A 254 16.67 12.46 -1.21
C LEU A 254 17.41 13.08 -2.40
N LYS A 255 16.85 12.96 -3.61
CA LYS A 255 17.54 13.37 -4.84
C LYS A 255 16.56 13.67 -5.96
N GLY A 256 16.89 14.66 -6.80
CA GLY A 256 16.18 14.91 -8.05
C GLY A 256 14.76 15.47 -7.88
N HIS A 257 14.46 15.98 -6.69
CA HIS A 257 13.29 16.81 -6.45
C HIS A 257 13.62 18.25 -6.81
N MET A 258 12.59 19.04 -7.08
CA MET A 258 12.68 20.49 -7.20
C MET A 258 13.00 21.08 -5.82
N THR A 259 14.07 21.85 -5.69
CA THR A 259 14.36 22.59 -4.45
C THR A 259 13.61 23.92 -4.43
N ASP A 260 13.51 24.56 -3.25
CA ASP A 260 12.94 25.91 -3.15
C ASP A 260 13.65 26.93 -4.05
N GLU A 261 14.97 26.79 -4.23
CA GLU A 261 15.75 27.64 -5.14
C GLU A 261 15.37 27.40 -6.61
N ASP A 262 15.17 26.14 -7.00
CA ASP A 262 14.73 25.78 -8.35
C ASP A 262 13.32 26.33 -8.64
N LEU A 263 12.40 26.21 -7.67
CA LEU A 263 11.04 26.74 -7.76
C LEU A 263 11.04 28.26 -7.89
N ALA A 264 11.82 28.96 -7.05
CA ALA A 264 11.93 30.41 -7.10
C ALA A 264 12.49 30.89 -8.45
N LYS A 265 13.48 30.16 -9.00
CA LYS A 265 14.05 30.47 -10.31
C LYS A 265 13.03 30.27 -11.43
N GLN A 266 12.30 29.16 -11.45
CA GLN A 266 11.25 28.91 -12.45
C GLN A 266 10.12 29.95 -12.37
N GLU A 267 9.72 30.36 -11.17
CA GLU A 267 8.74 31.43 -11.01
C GLU A 267 9.24 32.77 -11.56
N ALA A 268 10.50 33.13 -11.28
CA ALA A 268 11.10 34.35 -11.79
C ALA A 268 11.17 34.35 -13.33
N GLU A 269 11.58 33.23 -13.92
CA GLU A 269 11.61 33.03 -15.36
C GLU A 269 10.20 33.15 -15.98
N ARG A 270 9.18 32.48 -15.41
CA ARG A 270 7.79 32.61 -15.87
C ARG A 270 7.25 34.04 -15.75
N ARG A 271 7.56 34.76 -14.67
CA ARG A 271 7.14 36.17 -14.50
C ARG A 271 7.80 37.06 -15.55
N GLN A 272 9.07 36.84 -15.86
CA GLN A 272 9.79 37.59 -16.90
C GLN A 272 9.22 37.30 -18.30
N GLU A 273 8.88 36.04 -18.60
CA GLU A 273 8.23 35.65 -19.86
C GLU A 273 6.84 36.27 -20.00
N GLN A 274 6.02 36.24 -18.94
CA GLN A 274 4.70 36.87 -18.92
C GLN A 274 4.80 38.38 -19.14
N TYR A 275 5.74 39.05 -18.45
CA TYR A 275 5.98 40.48 -18.64
C TYR A 275 6.42 40.80 -20.08
N SER A 276 7.33 40.00 -20.64
CA SER A 276 7.80 40.15 -22.03
C SER A 276 6.66 39.94 -23.03
N SER A 277 5.80 38.95 -22.81
CA SER A 277 4.62 38.67 -23.63
C SER A 277 3.60 39.80 -23.57
N ALA A 278 3.26 40.29 -22.37
CA ALA A 278 2.35 41.42 -22.18
C ALA A 278 2.90 42.72 -22.79
N LYS A 279 4.20 42.98 -22.63
CA LYS A 279 4.85 44.15 -23.24
C LYS A 279 4.79 44.10 -24.78
N LYS A 280 4.98 42.92 -25.38
CA LYS A 280 4.78 42.73 -26.82
C LYS A 280 3.34 43.01 -27.22
N GLN A 281 2.34 42.49 -26.51
CA GLN A 281 0.92 42.74 -26.83
C GLN A 281 0.49 44.21 -26.73
N ILE A 282 1.15 45.02 -25.87
CA ILE A 282 0.79 46.44 -25.66
C ILE A 282 1.57 47.37 -26.60
N PHE A 283 2.85 47.07 -26.86
CA PHE A 283 3.77 47.98 -27.56
C PHE A 283 4.28 47.44 -28.92
N GLY A 284 3.75 46.31 -29.38
CA GLY A 284 4.02 45.69 -30.68
C GLY A 284 2.77 45.10 -31.29
#